data_AF-A0A7Y3GX56-F1
#
_entry.id   AF-A0A7Y3GX56-F1
#
_cell.length_a   1.000
_cell.length_b   1.000
_cell.length_c   1.000
_cell.angle_alpha   90.00
_cell.angle_beta   90.00
_cell.angle_gamma   90.00
#
_symmetry.space_group_name_H-M   'P 1'
#
loop_
_entity.id
_entity.type
_entity.pdbx_description
1 polymer ?
#
loop_
_entity_poly.entity_id
_entity_poly.type
_entity_poly.pdbx_seq_one_letter_code
_entity_poly.pdbx_strand_id
1 'polypeptide(L)'
;MTSVRASVRYLNAEWRDREDRPRIGSRESRRENTSFYEVDIHDARPENARGELALDRTGFVLVSHQTEVRDFRDSEAVEDVFYREWDEKLRGLTGANDVLFLQNLIRTESPR
;
A
#
# COMPACT_ATOMS: atom_id res chain seq x y z
N MET A 1 0.59 18.20 -12.62
CA MET A 1 0.79 17.14 -11.61
C MET A 1 0.00 17.53 -10.38
N THR A 2 -1.09 16.83 -10.09
CA THR A 2 -1.91 17.13 -8.91
C THR A 2 -1.18 16.65 -7.66
N SER A 3 -1.14 17.46 -6.61
CA SER A 3 -0.59 17.07 -5.32
C SER A 3 -1.57 17.31 -4.19
N VAL A 4 -1.40 16.53 -3.12
CA VAL A 4 -2.11 16.72 -1.86
C VAL A 4 -1.10 16.91 -0.73
N ARG A 5 -1.37 17.86 0.15
CA ARG A 5 -0.60 18.06 1.38
C ARG A 5 -0.99 16.96 2.37
N ALA A 6 -0.01 16.22 2.89
CA ALA A 6 -0.27 15.15 3.86
C ALA A 6 0.82 15.06 4.93
N SER A 7 0.42 14.62 6.12
CA SER A 7 1.31 14.32 7.22
C SER A 7 1.73 12.86 7.17
N VAL A 8 3.02 12.58 6.96
CA VAL A 8 3.56 11.22 6.84
C VAL A 8 4.66 11.00 7.86
N ARG A 9 4.72 9.80 8.45
CA ARG A 9 5.79 9.42 9.38
C ARG A 9 7.07 9.09 8.63
N TYR A 10 8.17 9.77 8.98
CA TYR A 10 9.52 9.39 8.60
C TYR A 10 10.30 8.95 9.84
N LEU A 11 11.36 8.16 9.63
CA LEU A 11 12.31 7.85 10.69
C LEU A 11 12.84 9.16 11.30
N ASN A 12 12.96 9.20 12.63
CA ASN A 12 13.53 10.36 13.30
C ASN A 12 14.93 10.66 12.78
N ALA A 13 15.32 11.93 12.80
CA ALA A 13 16.60 12.38 12.24
C ALA A 13 17.81 11.67 12.88
N GLU A 14 17.74 11.28 14.17
CA GLU A 14 18.84 10.55 14.82
C GLU A 14 19.16 9.19 14.18
N TRP A 15 18.25 8.61 13.39
CA TRP A 15 18.47 7.33 12.71
C TRP A 15 19.26 7.46 11.39
N ARG A 16 19.53 8.68 10.91
CA ARG A 16 20.21 8.91 9.63
C ARG A 16 21.66 8.41 9.62
N ASP A 17 22.40 8.68 10.70
CA ASP A 17 23.85 8.47 10.77
C ASP A 17 24.24 7.29 11.68
N ARG A 18 23.25 6.50 12.12
CA ARG A 18 23.45 5.32 12.96
C ARG A 18 23.75 4.08 12.13
N GLU A 19 24.64 3.23 12.65
CA GLU A 19 24.92 1.92 12.03
C GLU A 19 23.80 0.90 12.33
N ASP A 20 23.15 1.02 13.49
CA ASP A 20 22.03 0.18 13.88
C ASP A 20 20.70 0.71 13.32
N ARG A 21 19.72 -0.19 13.17
CA ARG A 21 18.43 0.11 12.54
C ARG A 21 17.32 0.28 13.58
N PRO A 22 16.39 1.24 13.38
CA PRO A 22 15.25 1.39 14.27
C PRO A 22 14.36 0.16 14.20
N ARG A 23 13.85 -0.27 15.35
CA ARG A 23 12.75 -1.22 15.39
C ARG A 23 11.45 -0.47 15.11
N ILE A 24 10.71 -0.88 14.07
CA ILE A 24 9.43 -0.28 13.68
C ILE A 24 8.32 -1.32 13.52
N GLY A 25 8.46 -2.48 14.18
CA GLY A 25 7.51 -3.59 14.06
C GLY A 25 6.27 -3.42 14.96
N SER A 26 6.44 -2.83 16.15
CA SER A 26 5.33 -2.61 17.10
C SER A 26 4.75 -1.20 16.96
N ARG A 27 3.56 -0.96 17.52
CA ARG A 27 2.95 0.38 17.57
C ARG A 27 3.82 1.36 18.36
N GLU A 28 4.34 0.92 19.51
CA GLU A 28 5.18 1.72 20.40
C GLU A 28 6.50 2.08 19.71
N SER A 29 7.24 1.08 19.24
CA SER A 29 8.52 1.30 18.55
C SER A 29 8.39 2.14 17.28
N ARG A 30 7.27 2.04 16.54
CA ARG A 30 6.97 2.99 15.44
C ARG A 30 6.83 4.42 15.94
N ARG A 31 6.10 4.65 17.03
CA ARG A 31 5.87 6.01 17.56
C ARG A 31 7.13 6.63 18.14
N GLU A 32 7.95 5.84 18.80
CA GLU A 32 9.23 6.28 19.36
C GLU A 32 10.23 6.66 18.27
N ASN A 33 10.31 5.87 17.19
CA ASN A 33 11.36 6.00 16.19
C ASN A 33 10.95 6.78 14.93
N THR A 34 9.72 7.32 14.89
CA THR A 34 9.24 8.11 13.76
C THR A 34 8.51 9.37 14.19
N SER A 35 8.63 10.41 13.34
CA SER A 35 7.97 11.70 13.51
C SER A 35 7.20 12.07 12.25
N PHE A 36 6.12 12.83 12.41
CA PHE A 36 5.32 13.31 11.27
C PHE A 36 6.03 14.46 10.56
N TYR A 37 5.98 14.43 9.23
CA TYR A 37 6.46 15.48 8.35
C TYR A 37 5.38 15.82 7.32
N GLU A 38 5.19 17.11 7.10
CA GLU A 38 4.33 17.60 6.04
C GLU A 38 5.03 17.44 4.70
N VAL A 39 4.44 16.65 3.82
CA VAL A 39 4.96 16.39 2.47
C VAL A 39 3.88 16.62 1.43
N ASP A 40 4.31 17.01 0.24
CA ASP A 40 3.44 17.07 -0.94
C ASP A 40 3.48 15.69 -1.62
N ILE A 41 2.34 15.00 -1.63
CA ILE A 41 2.18 13.70 -2.29
C ILE A 41 1.67 13.94 -3.70
N HIS A 42 2.39 13.44 -4.69
CA HIS A 42 2.05 13.59 -6.11
C HIS A 42 1.36 12.33 -6.66
N ASP A 43 0.35 12.53 -7.50
CA ASP A 43 -0.24 11.44 -8.26
C ASP A 43 0.67 11.04 -9.43
N ALA A 44 1.30 9.86 -9.33
CA ALA A 44 2.24 9.33 -10.30
C ALA A 44 1.60 8.48 -11.42
N ARG A 45 0.27 8.32 -11.43
CA ARG A 45 -0.42 7.51 -12.46
C ARG A 45 -0.25 8.07 -13.87
N PRO A 46 -0.30 9.40 -14.12
CA PRO A 46 -0.04 9.95 -15.45
C PRO A 46 1.37 9.63 -15.97
N GLU A 47 2.39 9.72 -15.12
CA GLU A 47 3.79 9.40 -15.43
C GLU A 47 3.92 7.90 -15.76
N ASN A 48 3.28 7.05 -14.96
CA ASN A 48 3.23 5.61 -15.24
C ASN A 48 2.60 5.30 -16.60
N ALA A 49 1.49 5.96 -16.95
CA ALA A 49 0.80 5.78 -18.22
C ALA A 49 1.65 6.25 -19.43
N ARG A 50 2.58 7.20 -19.22
CA ARG A 50 3.56 7.64 -20.21
C ARG A 50 4.81 6.75 -20.29
N GLY A 51 4.92 5.72 -19.43
CA GLY A 51 6.09 4.85 -19.36
C GLY A 51 7.32 5.52 -18.72
N GLU A 52 7.10 6.59 -17.95
CA GLU A 52 8.17 7.33 -17.26
C GLU A 52 8.57 6.68 -15.93
N LEU A 53 7.75 5.75 -15.43
CA LEU A 53 8.08 4.91 -14.27
C LEU A 53 8.55 3.54 -14.75
N ALA A 54 9.51 2.97 -14.01
CA ALA A 54 10.09 1.66 -14.33
C ALA A 54 9.40 0.51 -13.57
N LEU A 55 8.12 0.61 -13.21
CA LEU A 55 7.43 -0.42 -12.41
C LEU A 55 7.51 -1.78 -13.11
N ASP A 56 7.16 -1.82 -14.40
CA ASP A 56 7.20 -3.00 -15.28
C ASP A 56 8.61 -3.62 -15.41
N ARG A 57 9.66 -2.82 -15.24
CA ARG A 57 11.07 -3.25 -15.31
C ARG A 57 11.68 -3.58 -13.96
N THR A 58 11.00 -3.25 -12.86
CA THR A 58 11.48 -3.45 -11.48
C THR A 58 10.72 -4.55 -10.75
N GLY A 59 9.97 -5.37 -11.48
CA GLY A 59 9.23 -6.50 -10.93
C GLY A 59 7.87 -6.14 -10.34
N PHE A 60 7.32 -4.97 -10.70
CA PHE A 60 6.00 -4.53 -10.27
C PHE A 60 5.08 -4.30 -11.46
N VAL A 61 3.77 -4.46 -11.25
CA VAL A 61 2.75 -4.07 -12.22
C VAL A 61 1.70 -3.23 -11.52
N LEU A 62 1.32 -2.11 -12.13
CA LEU A 62 0.21 -1.28 -11.67
C LEU A 62 -1.03 -1.60 -12.50
N VAL A 63 -2.07 -2.12 -11.86
CA VAL A 63 -3.32 -2.48 -12.53
C VAL A 63 -4.47 -1.66 -11.96
N SER A 64 -5.29 -1.10 -12.85
CA SER A 64 -6.50 -0.40 -12.45
C SER A 64 -7.60 -1.41 -12.06
N HIS A 65 -8.20 -1.22 -10.89
CA HIS A 65 -9.34 -2.00 -10.43
C HIS A 65 -10.25 -1.12 -9.58
N GLN A 66 -11.55 -1.14 -9.88
CA GLN A 66 -12.58 -0.50 -9.06
C GLN A 66 -13.39 -1.63 -8.43
N THR A 67 -13.19 -1.83 -7.14
CA THR A 67 -13.91 -2.85 -6.39
C THR A 67 -15.30 -2.38 -5.99
N GLU A 68 -16.26 -3.30 -5.94
CA GLU A 68 -17.60 -3.03 -5.40
C GLU A 68 -17.62 -2.99 -3.87
N VAL A 69 -16.55 -3.42 -3.19
CA VAL A 69 -16.43 -3.33 -1.72
C VAL A 69 -16.49 -1.88 -1.26
N ARG A 70 -17.47 -1.59 -0.39
CA ARG A 70 -17.68 -0.24 0.17
C ARG A 70 -17.07 -0.06 1.55
N ASP A 71 -16.96 -1.13 2.33
CA ASP A 71 -16.32 -1.11 3.64
C ASP A 71 -15.36 -2.30 3.79
N PHE A 72 -14.06 -2.02 3.79
CA PHE A 72 -13.02 -3.05 3.98
C PHE A 72 -12.93 -3.59 5.42
N ARG A 73 -13.71 -3.04 6.37
CA ARG A 73 -13.84 -3.58 7.72
C ARG A 73 -14.95 -4.62 7.83
N ASP A 74 -15.80 -4.74 6.83
CA ASP A 74 -16.78 -5.81 6.73
C ASP A 74 -16.10 -7.03 6.12
N SER A 75 -15.82 -8.04 6.95
CA SER A 75 -15.14 -9.25 6.51
C SER A 75 -15.97 -10.05 5.50
N GLU A 76 -17.29 -10.05 5.62
CA GLU A 76 -18.18 -10.76 4.69
C GLU A 76 -18.14 -10.10 3.32
N ALA A 77 -18.22 -8.77 3.26
CA ALA A 77 -18.07 -8.03 2.00
C ALA A 77 -16.70 -8.25 1.35
N VAL A 78 -15.63 -8.34 2.14
CA VAL A 78 -14.28 -8.63 1.61
C VAL A 78 -14.22 -10.06 1.05
N GLU A 79 -14.72 -11.05 1.78
CA GLU A 79 -14.68 -12.45 1.33
C GLU A 79 -15.56 -12.68 0.09
N ASP A 80 -16.78 -12.14 0.04
CA ASP A 80 -17.74 -12.40 -1.04
C ASP A 80 -17.45 -11.61 -2.32
N VAL A 81 -16.92 -10.39 -2.17
CA VAL A 81 -16.72 -9.46 -3.29
C VAL A 81 -15.24 -9.33 -3.64
N PHE A 82 -14.40 -8.92 -2.68
CA PHE A 82 -12.99 -8.63 -2.98
C PHE A 82 -12.23 -9.87 -3.43
N TYR A 83 -12.41 -11.01 -2.74
CA TYR A 83 -11.69 -12.24 -3.12
C TYR A 83 -12.11 -12.74 -4.49
N ARG A 84 -13.40 -12.72 -4.80
CA ARG A 84 -13.92 -13.13 -6.10
C ARG A 84 -13.39 -12.24 -7.23
N GLU A 85 -13.46 -10.92 -7.05
CA GLU A 85 -12.93 -9.96 -8.03
C GLU A 85 -11.43 -10.17 -8.28
N TRP A 86 -10.65 -10.40 -7.22
CA TRP A 86 -9.20 -10.55 -7.34
C TRP A 86 -8.77 -11.95 -7.78
N ASP A 87 -9.52 -13.01 -7.49
CA ASP A 87 -9.24 -14.35 -8.02
C ASP A 87 -9.29 -14.32 -9.56
N GLU A 88 -10.40 -13.83 -10.13
CA GLU A 88 -10.58 -13.71 -11.58
C GLU A 88 -9.49 -12.82 -12.20
N LYS A 89 -9.23 -11.66 -11.58
CA LYS A 89 -8.26 -10.69 -12.09
C LYS A 89 -6.83 -11.21 -12.04
N LEU A 90 -6.41 -11.84 -10.94
CA LEU A 90 -5.04 -12.35 -10.79
C LEU A 90 -4.79 -13.54 -11.71
N ARG A 91 -5.75 -14.47 -11.83
CA ARG A 91 -5.64 -15.56 -12.81
C ARG A 91 -5.47 -15.01 -14.22
N GLY A 92 -6.27 -14.02 -14.62
CA GLY A 92 -6.16 -13.36 -15.92
C GLY A 92 -4.82 -12.64 -16.14
N LEU A 93 -4.31 -11.94 -15.13
CA LEU A 93 -3.05 -11.18 -15.23
C LEU A 93 -1.81 -12.05 -15.21
N THR A 94 -1.82 -13.13 -14.45
CA THR A 94 -0.63 -13.93 -14.15
C THR A 94 -0.60 -15.28 -14.89
N GLY A 95 -1.74 -15.75 -15.38
CA GLY A 95 -1.90 -17.12 -15.88
C GLY A 95 -1.87 -18.18 -14.78
N ALA A 96 -1.99 -17.79 -13.50
CA ALA A 96 -2.02 -18.73 -12.40
C ALA A 96 -3.23 -19.66 -12.47
N ASN A 97 -3.01 -20.93 -12.13
CA ASN A 97 -4.08 -21.92 -12.03
C ASN A 97 -4.94 -21.73 -10.78
N ASP A 98 -4.41 -21.10 -9.73
CA ASP A 98 -5.10 -20.89 -8.45
C ASP A 98 -4.61 -19.63 -7.74
N VAL A 99 -5.52 -18.99 -6.99
CA VAL A 99 -5.24 -17.84 -6.13
C VAL A 99 -5.69 -18.18 -4.72
N LEU A 100 -4.81 -17.98 -3.74
CA LEU A 100 -5.07 -18.27 -2.34
C LEU A 100 -4.98 -16.99 -1.50
N PHE A 101 -6.04 -16.71 -0.75
CA PHE A 101 -6.10 -15.58 0.17
C PHE A 101 -5.76 -16.05 1.59
N LEU A 102 -4.63 -15.60 2.13
CA LEU A 102 -4.13 -16.07 3.44
C LEU A 102 -4.55 -15.18 4.60
N GLN A 103 -4.62 -13.87 4.38
CA GLN A 103 -4.92 -12.90 5.42
C GLN A 103 -5.32 -11.56 4.81
N ASN A 104 -6.15 -10.81 5.54
CA ASN A 104 -6.49 -9.43 5.23
C ASN A 104 -5.74 -8.48 6.15
N LEU A 105 -5.08 -7.49 5.57
CA LEU A 105 -4.41 -6.42 6.31
C LEU A 105 -5.04 -5.07 5.98
N ILE A 106 -5.76 -4.51 6.96
CA ILE A 106 -6.25 -3.12 6.88
C ILE A 106 -5.15 -2.19 7.37
N ARG A 107 -4.62 -1.36 6.47
CA ARG A 107 -3.69 -0.27 6.83
C ARG A 107 -4.50 0.95 7.25
N THR A 108 -4.46 1.29 8.53
CA THR A 108 -5.17 2.43 9.11
C THR A 108 -4.34 3.09 10.21
N GLU A 109 -4.35 4.41 10.26
CA GLU A 109 -3.80 5.18 11.40
C GLU A 109 -4.77 5.25 12.58
N SER A 110 -6.04 4.95 12.34
CA SER A 110 -7.11 4.86 13.33
C SER A 110 -7.55 3.39 13.48
N PRO A 111 -6.84 2.60 14.31
CA PRO A 111 -7.34 1.29 14.71
C PRO A 111 -8.63 1.49 15.52
N ARG A 112 -9.66 0.67 15.24
CA ARG A 112 -10.87 0.58 16.05
C ARG A 112 -10.71 -0.57 17.03
#